data_AF-A0A7W7QTC6-F1
#
_entry.id   AF-A0A7W7QTC6-F1
#
_cell.length_a   1.000
_cell.length_b   1.000
_cell.length_c   1.000
_cell.angle_alpha   90.00
_cell.angle_beta   90.00
_cell.angle_gamma   90.00
#
_symmetry.space_group_name_H-M   'P 1'
#
loop_
_entity.id
_entity.type
_entity.pdbx_description
1 polymer ?
#
loop_
_entity_poly.entity_id
_entity_poly.type
_entity_poly.pdbx_seq_one_letter_code
_entity_poly.pdbx_strand_id
1 'polypeptide(L)' 'MLLAEDELGRIELVKVGTSGEPPITPGQDVVPTGMVGYVWEIPSNGTARWGISYKAASIVPVSGRPTSGSGDA' A
#
# COMPACT_ATOMS: atom_id res chain seq x y z
N MET A 1 9.84 5.65 5.77
CA MET A 1 9.67 4.26 5.35
C MET A 1 8.27 3.75 5.75
N LEU A 2 7.40 3.40 4.80
CA LEU A 2 6.24 2.54 5.05
C LEU A 2 6.78 1.14 5.31
N LEU A 3 7.09 0.87 6.57
CA LEU A 3 7.46 -0.46 7.02
C LEU A 3 6.19 -1.30 7.09
N ALA A 4 5.90 -2.00 6.00
CA ALA A 4 5.01 -3.16 6.05
C ALA A 4 5.82 -4.34 6.59
N GLU A 5 6.29 -4.23 7.84
CA GLU A 5 6.84 -5.37 8.57
C GLU A 5 5.67 -6.18 9.12
N ASP A 6 5.61 -7.47 8.76
CA ASP A 6 4.77 -8.42 9.50
C ASP A 6 5.33 -8.63 10.92
N GLU A 7 4.63 -9.35 11.80
CA GLU A 7 5.09 -9.64 13.17
C GLU A 7 6.46 -10.36 13.22
N LEU A 8 6.97 -10.81 12.07
CA LEU A 8 8.26 -11.47 11.88
C LEU A 8 9.34 -10.54 11.30
N GLY A 9 9.05 -9.24 11.16
CA GLY A 9 10.00 -8.24 10.66
C GLY A 9 10.27 -8.34 9.15
N ARG A 10 9.36 -8.94 8.37
CA ARG A 10 9.54 -9.10 6.92
C ARG A 10 8.79 -8.03 6.16
N ILE A 11 9.44 -7.48 5.15
CA ILE A 11 8.83 -6.55 4.20
C ILE A 11 8.02 -7.35 3.19
N GLU A 12 6.72 -7.08 3.11
CA GLU A 12 5.86 -7.61 2.06
C GLU A 12 5.49 -6.55 1.02
N LEU A 13 5.51 -6.96 -0.25
CA LEU A 13 4.99 -6.13 -1.33
C LEU A 13 3.53 -6.47 -1.57
N VAL A 14 2.65 -5.50 -1.38
CA VAL A 14 1.20 -5.66 -1.61
C VAL A 14 0.71 -4.74 -2.72
N LYS A 15 -0.16 -5.27 -3.58
CA LYS A 15 -0.89 -4.45 -4.56
C LYS A 15 -2.20 -3.98 -3.94
N VAL A 16 -2.37 -2.67 -3.81
CA VAL A 16 -3.56 -2.03 -3.26
C VAL A 16 -4.20 -1.14 -4.33
N GLY A 17 -5.48 -1.36 -4.60
CA GLY A 17 -6.28 -0.45 -5.42
C GLY A 17 -6.86 0.70 -4.59
N THR A 18 -7.00 1.88 -5.17
CA THR A 18 -7.75 3.01 -4.60
C THR A 18 -8.60 3.67 -5.69
N SER A 19 -9.57 4.49 -5.30
CA SER A 19 -10.31 5.33 -6.24
C SER A 19 -9.68 6.73 -6.36
N GLY A 20 -9.61 7.24 -7.60
CA GLY A 20 -8.97 8.52 -7.89
C GLY A 20 -7.44 8.46 -7.81
N GLU A 21 -6.80 9.58 -8.11
CA GLU A 21 -5.34 9.70 -7.97
C GLU A 21 -4.99 10.07 -6.51
N PRO A 22 -4.21 9.24 -5.80
CA PRO A 22 -3.79 9.55 -4.44
C PRO A 22 -2.75 10.68 -4.44
N PRO A 23 -2.78 11.63 -3.48
CA PRO A 23 -1.84 12.75 -3.42
C PRO A 23 -0.49 12.34 -2.81
N ILE A 24 0.22 11.43 -3.47
CA ILE A 24 1.46 10.80 -2.99
C ILE A 24 2.51 10.76 -4.10
N THR A 25 3.77 10.55 -3.72
CA THR A 25 4.90 10.39 -4.66
C THR A 25 5.65 9.07 -4.42
N PRO A 26 6.37 8.54 -5.42
CA PRO A 26 7.17 7.32 -5.23
C PRO A 26 8.18 7.46 -4.08
N GLY A 27 8.28 6.42 -3.25
CA GLY A 27 9.17 6.40 -2.08
C GLY A 27 8.61 7.11 -0.83
N GLN A 28 7.43 7.73 -0.94
CA GLN A 28 6.77 8.38 0.18
C GLN A 28 6.10 7.37 1.11
N ASP A 29 6.11 7.68 2.41
CA ASP A 29 5.37 6.93 3.41
C ASP A 29 3.90 7.29 3.37
N VAL A 30 3.07 6.26 3.36
CA VAL A 30 1.62 6.41 3.25
C VAL A 30 0.88 5.55 4.25
N VAL A 31 -0.37 5.91 4.53
CA VAL A 31 -1.32 5.13 5.32
C VAL A 31 -2.54 4.87 4.44
N PRO A 32 -2.80 3.61 4.05
CA PRO A 32 -4.07 3.23 3.47
C PRO A 32 -5.18 3.31 4.53
N THR A 33 -6.31 3.92 4.20
CA THR A 33 -7.48 4.02 5.08
C THR A 33 -8.67 3.27 4.48
N GLY A 34 -9.52 2.70 5.34
CA GLY A 34 -10.66 1.90 4.90
C GLY A 34 -10.26 0.71 4.05
N MET A 35 -9.14 0.06 4.40
CA MET A 35 -8.63 -1.08 3.63
C MET A 35 -9.52 -2.31 3.81
N VAL A 36 -9.89 -2.93 2.70
CA VAL A 36 -10.62 -4.19 2.65
C VAL A 36 -9.84 -5.20 1.83
N GLY A 37 -9.77 -6.44 2.33
CA GLY A 37 -9.28 -7.59 1.58
C GLY A 37 -10.47 -8.41 1.07
N TYR A 38 -10.39 -8.87 -0.17
CA TYR A 38 -11.39 -9.80 -0.72
C TYR A 38 -10.68 -10.94 -1.44
N VAL A 39 -11.22 -12.14 -1.22
CA VAL A 39 -10.81 -13.35 -1.94
C VAL A 39 -11.47 -13.34 -3.31
N TRP A 40 -10.73 -13.74 -4.32
CA TRP A 40 -11.28 -13.92 -5.66
C TRP A 40 -10.78 -15.23 -6.26
N GLU A 41 -11.56 -15.73 -7.21
CA GLU A 41 -11.21 -16.87 -8.05
C GLU A 41 -11.61 -16.53 -9.50
N ILE A 42 -10.71 -16.81 -10.45
CA ILE A 42 -10.92 -16.57 -11.87
C ILE A 42 -10.49 -17.81 -12.65
N PRO A 43 -11.35 -18.38 -13.53
CA PRO A 43 -10.94 -19.42 -14.47
C PRO A 43 -9.85 -18.91 -15.42
N SER A 44 -8.76 -19.66 -15.55
CA SER A 44 -7.59 -19.31 -16.35
C SER A 44 -6.97 -20.57 -16.96
N ASN A 45 -7.03 -20.70 -18.29
CA ASN A 45 -6.41 -21.81 -19.04
C ASN A 45 -6.76 -23.21 -18.51
N GLY A 46 -8.03 -23.48 -18.21
CA GLY A 46 -8.47 -24.79 -17.70
C GLY A 46 -8.14 -25.05 -16.22
N THR A 47 -7.59 -24.08 -15.51
CA THR A 47 -7.37 -24.13 -14.05
C THR A 47 -7.98 -22.90 -13.36
N ALA A 48 -8.38 -23.02 -12.11
CA ALA A 48 -8.80 -21.87 -11.32
C ALA A 48 -7.58 -21.17 -10.71
N ARG A 49 -7.47 -19.85 -10.91
CA ARG A 49 -6.54 -19.01 -10.16
C ARG A 49 -7.31 -18.33 -9.06
N TRP A 50 -6.74 -18.30 -7.86
CA TRP A 50 -7.31 -17.57 -6.74
C TRP A 50 -6.26 -16.66 -6.11
N GLY A 51 -6.74 -15.72 -5.30
CA GLY A 51 -5.87 -14.84 -4.54
C GLY A 51 -6.67 -13.94 -3.60
N ILE A 52 -5.94 -13.06 -2.92
CA ILE A 52 -6.50 -11.97 -2.14
C ILE A 52 -6.12 -10.67 -2.85
N SER A 53 -7.06 -9.75 -2.95
CA SER A 53 -6.79 -8.39 -3.41
C SER A 53 -7.26 -7.39 -2.39
N TYR A 54 -6.53 -6.27 -2.34
CA TYR A 54 -6.75 -5.23 -1.36
C TYR A 54 -7.23 -3.96 -2.06
N LYS A 55 -8.22 -3.30 -1.47
CA LYS A 55 -8.68 -1.98 -1.87
C LYS A 55 -8.70 -1.08 -0.65
N ALA A 56 -8.17 0.13 -0.78
CA ALA A 56 -8.32 1.19 0.21
C ALA A 56 -9.34 2.21 -0.26
N ALA A 57 -10.00 2.88 0.68
CA ALA A 57 -10.85 4.03 0.40
C ALA A 57 -10.01 5.26 0.03
N SER A 58 -8.85 5.42 0.68
CA SER A 58 -7.87 6.48 0.38
C SER A 58 -6.47 6.04 0.79
N ILE A 59 -5.46 6.60 0.14
CA ILE A 59 -4.05 6.44 0.48
C ILE A 59 -3.50 7.84 0.73
N VAL A 60 -3.11 8.12 1.98
CA VAL A 60 -2.69 9.46 2.39
C VAL A 60 -1.24 9.45 2.89
N PRO A 61 -0.50 10.56 2.76
CA PRO A 61 0.79 10.73 3.41
C PRO A 61 0.72 10.46 4.92
N VAL A 62 1.75 9.81 5.47
CA VAL A 62 1.96 9.86 6.93
C VAL A 62 2.24 11.31 7.33
N SER A 63 1.33 11.93 8.07
CA SER A 63 1.58 13.26 8.64
C SER A 63 2.54 13.11 9.83
N GLY A 64 3.84 13.36 9.64
CA GLY A 64 4.79 13.36 10.77
C GLY A 64 6.21 12.84 10.54
N ARG A 65 6.84 13.06 9.38
CA ARG A 65 8.30 13.11 9.33
C ARG A 65 8.73 14.47 8.80
N PRO A 66 9.41 15.32 9.59
CA PRO A 66 10.08 16.49 9.04
C PRO A 66 10.99 15.99 7.94
N THR A 67 10.84 16.53 6.73
CA THR A 67 11.97 16.53 5.80
C THR A 67 13.09 17.21 6.57
N SER A 68 14.17 16.49 6.88
CA SER A 68 15.39 17.13 7.35
C SER A 68 15.87 18.01 6.21
N GLY A 69 15.38 19.25 6.18
CA GLY A 69 15.94 20.30 5.35
C GLY A 69 17.33 20.56 5.90
N SER A 70 18.35 20.03 5.23
CA SER A 70 19.71 20.52 5.38
C SER A 70 19.77 21.91 4.76
N GLY A 71 19.27 22.89 5.49
CA GLY A 71 19.68 24.28 5.34
C GLY A 71 20.93 24.46 6.20
N ASP A 72 22.08 24.09 5.66
CA ASP A 72 23.37 24.52 6.21
C ASP A 72 23.81 25.75 5.42
N ALA A 73 24.00 26.83 6.18
CA ALA A 73 24.46 28.15 5.78
C ALA A 73 25.97 28.18 5.52
#